data_AF-A0A212LQQ1-F1
#
_entry.id   AF-A0A212LQQ1-F1
#
_cell.length_a   1.000
_cell.length_b   1.000
_cell.length_c   1.000
_cell.angle_alpha   90.00
_cell.angle_beta   90.00
_cell.angle_gamma   90.00
#
_symmetry.space_group_name_H-M   'P 1'
#
loop_
_entity.id
_entity.type
_entity.pdbx_description
1 polymer ?
#
loop_
_entity_poly.entity_id
_entity_poly.type
_entity_poly.pdbx_seq_one_letter_code
_entity_poly.pdbx_strand_id
1 'polypeptide(L)'
;MTKIKIVCSKCGGDTILRDAYAYWDVEAQEWALSSVYDAFLCSSCGHDACDEVPADDDNEAFSPEQTAREYGWLPDPSSTTPGAVYKRDHGETFTASSWAEACGLECIR
;
A
#
# COMPACT_ATOMS: atom_id res chain seq x y z
N MET A 1 -9.97 16.47 -5.27
CA MET A 1 -10.13 15.81 -3.96
C MET A 1 -9.16 14.64 -3.94
N THR A 2 -8.29 14.55 -2.94
CA THR A 2 -7.39 13.41 -2.76
C THR A 2 -8.22 12.20 -2.35
N LYS A 3 -7.95 11.03 -2.93
CA LYS A 3 -8.63 9.79 -2.56
C LYS A 3 -8.19 9.37 -1.16
N ILE A 4 -9.09 8.74 -0.41
CA ILE A 4 -8.81 8.18 0.92
C ILE A 4 -9.12 6.69 0.93
N LYS A 5 -8.44 5.94 1.81
CA LYS A 5 -8.77 4.55 2.17
C LYS A 5 -8.98 4.45 3.68
N ILE A 6 -9.88 3.56 4.10
CA ILE A 6 -10.15 3.27 5.50
C ILE A 6 -9.37 2.03 5.88
N VAL A 7 -8.54 2.09 6.92
CA VAL A 7 -7.70 0.98 7.35
C VAL A 7 -7.91 0.66 8.82
N CYS A 8 -7.71 -0.60 9.20
CA CYS A 8 -7.76 -1.03 10.58
C CYS A 8 -6.59 -0.43 11.34
N SER A 9 -6.87 0.29 12.43
CA SER A 9 -5.84 0.94 13.25
C SER A 9 -4.90 -0.06 13.95
N LYS A 10 -5.30 -1.33 14.04
CA LYS A 10 -4.53 -2.41 14.68
C LYS A 10 -3.68 -3.21 13.71
N CYS A 11 -4.25 -3.67 12.59
CA CYS A 11 -3.57 -4.60 11.68
C CYS A 11 -3.21 -3.98 10.32
N GLY A 12 -3.63 -2.74 10.05
CA GLY A 12 -3.39 -2.05 8.78
C GLY A 12 -4.19 -2.58 7.59
N GLY A 13 -5.04 -3.60 7.78
CA GLY A 13 -5.88 -4.16 6.72
C GLY A 13 -6.95 -3.17 6.25
N ASP A 14 -7.33 -3.24 4.98
CA ASP A 14 -8.28 -2.32 4.32
C ASP A 14 -9.71 -2.90 4.19
N THR A 15 -9.91 -4.15 4.61
CA THR A 15 -11.23 -4.79 4.56
C THR A 15 -12.03 -4.43 5.82
N ILE A 16 -12.69 -3.28 5.76
CA ILE A 16 -13.48 -2.70 6.85
C ILE A 16 -14.98 -2.85 6.57
N LEU A 17 -15.70 -3.36 7.56
CA LEU A 17 -17.15 -3.46 7.56
C LEU A 17 -17.75 -2.32 8.38
N ARG A 18 -18.95 -1.89 8.01
CA ARG A 18 -19.80 -0.97 8.75
C ARG A 18 -21.04 -1.68 9.22
N ASP A 19 -21.56 -1.29 10.38
CA ASP A 19 -22.91 -1.67 10.76
C ASP A 19 -23.95 -0.89 9.94
N ALA A 20 -25.07 -1.55 9.68
CA ALA A 20 -26.10 -1.04 8.80
C ALA A 20 -27.48 -1.63 9.11
N TYR A 21 -28.52 -0.87 8.79
CA TYR A 21 -29.87 -1.40 8.66
C TYR A 21 -30.17 -1.69 7.21
N ALA A 22 -30.65 -2.91 6.97
CA ALA A 22 -31.20 -3.34 5.70
C ALA A 22 -32.65 -3.80 5.92
N TYR A 23 -33.50 -3.60 4.91
CA TYR A 23 -34.86 -4.10 4.90
C TYR A 23 -35.04 -5.08 3.74
N TRP A 24 -36.01 -5.98 3.88
CA TRP A 24 -36.39 -6.88 2.79
C TRP A 24 -37.31 -6.16 1.82
N ASP A 25 -36.86 -5.95 0.59
CA ASP A 25 -37.70 -5.43 -0.49
C ASP A 25 -38.51 -6.59 -1.08
N VAL A 26 -39.84 -6.55 -0.92
CA VAL A 26 -40.74 -7.61 -1.39
C VAL A 26 -40.87 -7.62 -2.92
N GLU A 27 -40.76 -6.48 -3.59
CA GLU A 27 -40.90 -6.43 -5.04
C GLU A 27 -39.61 -6.91 -5.73
N ALA A 28 -38.46 -6.49 -5.19
CA ALA A 28 -37.15 -6.90 -5.71
C ALA A 28 -36.69 -8.28 -5.18
N GLN A 29 -37.33 -8.79 -4.11
CA GLN A 29 -36.96 -10.03 -3.42
C GLN A 29 -35.48 -10.06 -2.98
N GLU A 30 -35.01 -8.94 -2.43
CA GLU A 30 -33.63 -8.78 -1.97
C GLU A 30 -33.53 -7.90 -0.72
N TRP A 31 -32.38 -7.95 -0.05
CA TRP A 31 -32.06 -7.04 1.05
C TRP A 31 -31.57 -5.71 0.48
N ALA A 32 -32.28 -4.63 0.80
CA ALA A 32 -31.91 -3.26 0.43
C ALA A 32 -31.29 -2.52 1.62
N LEU A 33 -30.15 -1.86 1.39
CA LEU A 33 -29.48 -1.04 2.39
C LEU A 33 -30.28 0.24 2.67
N SER A 34 -30.66 0.45 3.92
CA SER A 34 -31.40 1.65 4.36
C SER A 34 -30.47 2.73 4.92
N SER A 35 -29.57 2.34 5.82
CA SER A 35 -28.70 3.28 6.53
C SER A 35 -27.44 2.57 7.00
N VAL A 36 -26.34 3.34 7.06
CA VAL A 36 -25.03 2.93 7.57
C VAL A 36 -24.75 3.75 8.83
N TYR A 37 -24.21 3.11 9.86
CA TYR A 37 -23.93 3.73 11.15
C TYR A 37 -22.43 3.89 11.37
N ASP A 38 -22.07 4.38 12.56
CA ASP A 38 -20.72 4.78 12.92
C ASP A 38 -19.86 3.64 13.45
N ALA A 39 -20.41 2.44 13.69
CA ALA A 39 -19.62 1.32 14.14
C ALA A 39 -18.85 0.69 12.97
N PHE A 40 -17.68 0.17 13.30
CA PHE A 40 -16.77 -0.45 12.34
C PHE A 40 -16.35 -1.82 12.83
N LEU A 41 -15.97 -2.69 11.89
CA LEU A 41 -15.34 -3.97 12.19
C LEU A 41 -14.34 -4.33 11.10
N CYS A 42 -13.10 -4.57 11.49
CA CYS A 42 -12.11 -5.16 10.60
C CYS A 42 -12.45 -6.65 10.38
N SER A 43 -12.69 -7.06 9.14
CA SER A 43 -13.03 -8.46 8.84
C SER A 43 -11.85 -9.41 9.12
N SER A 44 -10.62 -8.91 9.05
CA SER A 44 -9.41 -9.72 9.20
C SER A 44 -9.05 -10.01 10.66
N CYS A 45 -9.22 -9.05 11.57
CA CYS A 45 -8.79 -9.19 12.97
C CYS A 45 -9.89 -8.92 14.02
N GLY A 46 -11.09 -8.52 13.59
CA GLY A 46 -12.22 -8.25 14.47
C GLY A 46 -12.09 -6.99 15.33
N HIS A 47 -11.13 -6.11 15.05
CA HIS A 47 -10.99 -4.85 15.76
C HIS A 47 -12.04 -3.83 15.29
N ASP A 48 -12.43 -2.93 16.18
CA ASP A 48 -13.57 -2.02 16.08
C ASP A 48 -13.16 -0.54 15.92
N ALA A 49 -11.90 -0.30 15.53
CA ALA A 49 -11.37 1.03 15.25
C ALA A 49 -10.63 1.07 13.90
N CYS A 50 -10.70 2.22 13.23
CA CYS A 50 -10.10 2.45 11.92
C CYS A 50 -9.63 3.89 11.75
N ASP A 51 -8.69 4.07 10.82
CA ASP A 51 -8.12 5.36 10.45
C ASP A 51 -8.41 5.68 8.97
N GLU A 52 -8.60 6.96 8.68
CA GLU A 52 -8.62 7.50 7.32
C GLU A 52 -7.19 7.86 6.92
N VAL A 53 -6.69 7.21 5.86
CA VAL A 53 -5.36 7.50 5.31
C VAL A 53 -5.50 7.87 3.83
N PRO A 54 -4.54 8.62 3.24
CA PRO A 54 -4.50 8.80 1.81
C PRO A 54 -4.57 7.45 1.11
N ALA A 55 -5.46 7.32 0.13
CA ALA A 55 -5.34 6.24 -0.84
C ALA A 55 -4.20 6.67 -1.75
N ASP A 56 -2.97 6.38 -1.33
CA ASP A 56 -1.80 6.47 -2.19
C ASP A 56 -2.20 5.78 -3.50
N ASP A 57 -2.16 6.50 -4.63
CA ASP A 57 -2.37 5.84 -5.92
C ASP A 57 -1.30 4.75 -5.97
N ASP A 58 -1.70 3.47 -6.05
CA ASP A 58 -0.82 2.31 -6.22
C ASP A 58 -0.01 2.36 -7.56
N ASN A 59 0.14 3.55 -8.13
CA ASN A 59 0.94 3.91 -9.29
C ASN A 59 2.03 4.94 -8.93
N GLU A 60 2.66 4.78 -7.78
CA GLU A 60 4.10 5.05 -7.68
C GLU A 60 4.72 3.72 -7.28
N ALA A 61 4.82 2.80 -8.25
CA ALA A 61 5.86 1.80 -8.19
C ALA A 61 7.15 2.59 -7.94
N PHE A 62 7.67 2.54 -6.71
CA PHE A 62 8.91 3.19 -6.34
C PHE A 62 9.94 2.77 -7.37
N SER A 63 10.27 3.64 -8.33
CA SER A 63 11.27 3.31 -9.31
C SER A 63 12.58 3.20 -8.53
N PRO A 64 13.30 2.07 -8.61
CA PRO A 64 14.59 1.92 -7.95
C PRO A 64 15.54 3.10 -8.27
N GLU A 65 15.37 3.73 -9.43
CA GLU A 65 16.11 4.92 -9.86
C GLU A 65 15.77 6.19 -9.07
N GLN A 66 14.52 6.39 -8.65
CA GLN A 66 14.11 7.56 -7.87
C GLN A 66 14.63 7.47 -6.44
N THR A 67 14.48 6.31 -5.80
CA THR A 67 14.98 6.08 -4.43
C THR A 67 16.51 6.17 -4.39
N ALA A 68 17.21 5.61 -5.38
CA ALA A 68 18.66 5.73 -5.46
C ALA A 68 19.11 7.20 -5.50
N ARG A 69 18.44 8.06 -6.27
CA ARG A 69 18.77 9.50 -6.34
C ARG A 69 18.52 10.23 -5.03
N GLU A 70 17.42 9.95 -4.32
CA GLU A 70 17.09 10.59 -3.04
C GLU A 70 18.16 10.32 -1.97
N TYR A 71 18.67 9.08 -1.92
CA TYR A 71 19.75 8.69 -1.01
C TYR A 71 21.15 9.06 -1.53
N GLY A 72 21.25 9.84 -2.61
CA GLY A 72 22.51 10.37 -3.15
C GLY A 72 23.32 9.35 -3.97
N TRP A 73 22.71 8.27 -4.45
CA TRP A 73 23.38 7.27 -5.27
C TRP A 73 23.26 7.60 -6.76
N LEU A 74 24.39 7.59 -7.46
CA LEU A 74 24.45 7.82 -8.90
C LEU A 74 24.55 6.48 -9.63
N PRO A 75 23.95 6.36 -10.83
CA PRO A 75 24.12 5.18 -11.68
C PRO A 75 25.61 5.02 -12.04
N ASP A 76 26.13 3.80 -11.96
CA ASP A 76 27.52 3.52 -12.33
C ASP A 76 27.74 3.71 -13.84
N PRO A 77 28.55 4.69 -14.28
CA PRO A 77 28.76 4.95 -15.70
C PRO A 77 29.52 3.82 -16.42
N SER A 78 30.08 2.86 -15.68
CA SER A 78 30.79 1.70 -16.23
C SER A 78 29.91 0.44 -16.38
N SER A 79 28.67 0.47 -15.91
CA SER A 79 27.72 -0.63 -16.06
C SER A 79 27.05 -0.60 -17.43
N THR A 80 27.13 -1.70 -18.18
CA THR A 80 26.40 -1.92 -19.44
C THR A 80 25.00 -2.52 -19.22
N THR A 81 24.62 -2.82 -17.98
CA THR A 81 23.29 -3.35 -17.64
C THR A 81 22.40 -2.20 -17.14
N PRO A 82 21.26 -1.91 -17.80
CA PRO A 82 20.32 -0.89 -17.35
C PRO A 82 19.80 -1.22 -15.94
N GLY A 83 19.90 -0.27 -15.00
CA GLY A 83 19.19 -0.30 -13.72
C GLY A 83 19.81 -1.13 -12.57
N ALA A 84 21.01 -1.69 -12.71
CA ALA A 84 21.49 -2.71 -11.77
C ALA A 84 22.73 -2.36 -10.94
N VAL A 85 23.33 -1.16 -10.99
CA VAL A 85 24.49 -0.85 -10.12
C VAL A 85 24.47 0.62 -9.69
N TYR A 86 24.34 0.82 -8.38
CA TYR A 86 24.42 2.13 -7.74
C TYR A 86 25.65 2.17 -6.83
N LYS A 87 26.39 3.29 -6.82
CA LYS A 87 27.58 3.50 -5.96
C LYS A 87 27.32 4.60 -4.93
N ARG A 88 27.70 4.37 -3.68
CA ARG A 88 27.88 5.42 -2.65
C ARG A 88 29.36 5.76 -2.52
N ASP A 89 29.68 6.90 -1.91
CA ASP A 89 31.04 7.43 -1.71
C ASP A 89 32.05 6.46 -1.02
N HIS A 90 31.61 5.29 -0.54
CA HIS A 90 32.44 4.26 0.09
C HIS A 90 32.75 3.03 -0.79
N GLY A 91 32.41 3.05 -2.09
CA GLY A 91 32.92 2.05 -3.04
C GLY A 91 32.20 0.69 -3.05
N GLU A 92 31.03 0.60 -2.41
CA GLU A 92 30.19 -0.60 -2.46
C GLU A 92 29.22 -0.55 -3.66
N THR A 93 29.11 -1.65 -4.39
CA THR A 93 28.24 -1.82 -5.56
C THR A 93 27.22 -2.92 -5.28
N PHE A 94 25.92 -2.66 -5.49
CA PHE A 94 24.84 -3.64 -5.30
C PHE A 94 23.96 -3.77 -6.53
N THR A 95 23.36 -4.95 -6.71
CA THR A 95 22.37 -5.23 -7.76
C THR A 95 20.94 -5.01 -7.27
N ALA A 96 20.05 -4.52 -8.14
CA ALA A 96 18.67 -4.17 -7.76
C ALA A 96 17.90 -5.31 -7.04
N SER A 97 18.24 -6.58 -7.31
CA SER A 97 17.66 -7.76 -6.63
C SER A 97 18.06 -7.91 -5.16
N SER A 98 19.25 -7.46 -4.75
CA SER A 98 19.68 -7.55 -3.35
C SER A 98 19.18 -6.39 -2.50
N TRP A 99 18.69 -5.32 -3.13
CA TRP A 99 18.19 -4.13 -2.46
C TRP A 99 16.83 -4.35 -1.78
N ALA A 100 15.93 -5.08 -2.45
CA ALA A 100 14.64 -5.51 -1.87
C ALA A 100 14.82 -6.40 -0.62
N GLU A 101 15.77 -7.33 -0.68
CA GLU A 101 16.11 -8.21 0.45
C GLU A 101 16.82 -7.46 1.59
N ALA A 102 17.71 -6.50 1.30
CA ALA A 102 18.43 -5.74 2.32
C ALA A 102 17.57 -4.69 3.05
N CYS A 103 16.57 -4.13 2.36
CA CYS A 103 15.63 -3.16 2.93
C CYS A 103 14.37 -3.81 3.56
N GLY A 104 14.24 -5.14 3.52
CA GLY A 104 13.07 -5.86 4.04
C GLY A 104 11.78 -5.55 3.27
N LEU A 105 11.89 -5.04 2.04
CA LEU A 105 10.78 -4.71 1.17
C LEU A 105 10.60 -5.89 0.21
N GLU A 106 9.60 -6.74 0.43
CA GLU A 106 9.26 -7.79 -0.54
C GLU A 106 8.92 -7.13 -1.89
N CYS A 107 9.71 -7.46 -2.93
CA CYS A 107 9.36 -7.12 -4.31
C CYS A 107 8.01 -7.78 -4.63
N ILE A 108 6.94 -6.98 -4.64
CA ILE A 108 5.66 -7.41 -5.19
C ILE A 108 5.87 -7.67 -6.69
N ARG A 109 5.59 -8.91 -7.12
CA ARG A 109 5.71 -9.39 -8.49
C ARG A 109 4.60 -8.87 -9.40
#